data_AF-A0A941S276-F1
#
_entry.id   AF-A0A941S276-F1
#
_cell.length_a   1.000
_cell.length_b   1.000
_cell.length_c   1.000
_cell.angle_alpha   90.00
_cell.angle_beta   90.00
_cell.angle_gamma   90.00
#
_symmetry.space_group_name_H-M   'P 1'
#
loop_
_entity.id
_entity.type
_entity.pdbx_description
1 polymer ?
#
loop_
_entity_poly.entity_id
_entity_poly.type
_entity_poly.pdbx_seq_one_letter_code
_entity_poly.pdbx_strand_id
1 'polypeptide(L)'
;MKRTDSLMRLKRFRVDDLKRRMGTLDGMKSDLERKLSDLEDNVARERQRANDSDIGRLAFPSFLKSIESRRENLRATLKEIERERAQCQDELNGAFQDLKSLELAVDQQMKRAAEIETRRAQSRMDEIAIVRHLRKHAVRGA
;
A
#
# COMPACT_ATOMS: atom_id res chain seq x y z
N MET A 1 -2.68 -22.77 12.72
CA MET A 1 -3.38 -22.16 11.57
C MET A 1 -4.19 -20.94 11.98
N LYS A 2 -5.26 -21.06 12.80
CA LYS A 2 -6.13 -19.91 13.16
C LYS A 2 -5.43 -18.60 13.60
N ARG A 3 -4.39 -18.67 14.44
CA ARG A 3 -3.64 -17.46 14.85
C ARG A 3 -2.84 -16.82 13.70
N THR A 4 -2.21 -17.63 12.86
CA THR A 4 -1.43 -17.17 11.71
C THR A 4 -2.33 -16.56 10.63
N ASP A 5 -3.50 -17.15 10.39
CA ASP A 5 -4.50 -16.64 9.46
C ASP A 5 -5.04 -15.27 9.91
N SER A 6 -5.34 -15.11 11.20
CA SER A 6 -5.74 -13.82 11.77
C SER A 6 -4.66 -12.76 11.63
N LEU A 7 -3.39 -13.12 11.89
CA LEU A 7 -2.26 -12.21 11.73
C LEU A 7 -2.06 -11.80 10.25
N MET A 8 -2.21 -12.74 9.31
CA MET A 8 -2.13 -12.44 7.88
C MET A 8 -3.22 -11.46 7.44
N ARG A 9 -4.46 -11.65 7.91
CA ARG A 9 -5.56 -10.69 7.67
C ARG A 9 -5.25 -9.32 8.23
N LEU A 10 -4.72 -9.24 9.44
CA LEU A 10 -4.32 -7.98 10.07
C LEU A 10 -3.24 -7.25 9.24
N LYS A 11 -2.21 -7.96 8.79
CA LYS A 11 -1.15 -7.38 7.95
C LYS A 11 -1.67 -6.92 6.58
N ARG A 12 -2.56 -7.68 5.94
CA ARG A 12 -3.25 -7.25 4.70
C ARG A 12 -4.07 -5.99 4.92
N PHE A 13 -4.87 -5.96 5.99
CA PHE A 13 -5.64 -4.78 6.35
C PHE A 13 -4.76 -3.54 6.53
N ARG A 14 -3.60 -3.67 7.18
CA ARG A 14 -2.63 -2.57 7.32
C ARG A 14 -2.10 -2.07 5.97
N VAL A 15 -1.79 -2.97 5.04
CA VAL A 15 -1.37 -2.60 3.67
C VAL A 15 -2.49 -1.84 2.94
N ASP A 16 -3.72 -2.34 3.02
CA ASP A 16 -4.86 -1.72 2.35
C ASP A 16 -5.22 -0.35 2.94
N ASP A 17 -5.13 -0.20 4.26
CA ASP A 17 -5.29 1.07 4.97
C ASP A 17 -4.25 2.11 4.52
N LEU A 18 -2.97 1.72 4.46
CA LEU A 18 -1.89 2.60 4.00
C LEU A 18 -2.07 3.01 2.53
N LYS A 19 -2.51 2.10 1.65
CA LYS A 19 -2.86 2.44 0.26
C LYS A 19 -3.98 3.46 0.17
N ARG A 20 -5.03 3.31 1.00
CA ARG A 20 -6.13 4.29 1.04
C ARG A 20 -5.62 5.65 1.52
N ARG A 21 -4.80 5.68 2.57
CA ARG A 21 -4.17 6.91 3.07
C ARG A 21 -3.31 7.59 1.99
N MET A 22 -2.51 6.83 1.25
CA MET A 22 -1.77 7.35 0.10
C MET A 22 -2.69 7.97 -0.95
N GLY A 23 -3.78 7.28 -1.32
CA GLY A 23 -4.76 7.81 -2.26
C GLY A 23 -5.40 9.12 -1.80
N THR A 24 -5.69 9.25 -0.50
CA THR A 24 -6.17 10.51 0.08
C THR A 24 -5.14 11.62 -0.04
N LEU A 25 -3.86 11.34 0.29
CA LEU A 25 -2.77 12.33 0.17
C LEU A 25 -2.56 12.77 -1.28
N ASP A 26 -2.64 11.84 -2.23
CA ASP A 26 -2.57 12.13 -3.67
C ASP A 26 -3.74 13.02 -4.13
N GLY A 27 -4.95 12.75 -3.65
CA GLY A 27 -6.12 13.60 -3.90
C GLY A 27 -5.94 15.01 -3.35
N MET A 28 -5.49 15.13 -2.10
CA MET A 28 -5.22 16.43 -1.46
C MET A 28 -4.13 17.23 -2.19
N LYS A 29 -3.07 16.54 -2.66
CA LYS A 29 -2.02 17.14 -3.49
C LYS A 29 -2.61 17.71 -4.79
N SER A 30 -3.37 16.90 -5.52
CA SER A 30 -3.99 17.32 -6.78
C SER A 30 -4.94 18.50 -6.59
N ASP A 31 -5.70 18.54 -5.49
CA ASP A 31 -6.57 19.67 -5.16
C ASP A 31 -5.79 20.97 -4.93
N LEU A 32 -4.64 20.91 -4.27
CA LEU A 32 -3.79 22.08 -4.02
C LEU A 32 -3.12 22.59 -5.29
N GLU A 33 -2.64 21.68 -6.15
CA GLU A 33 -2.07 22.02 -7.46
C GLU A 33 -3.11 22.72 -8.35
N ARG A 34 -4.35 22.21 -8.38
CA ARG A 34 -5.47 22.88 -9.06
C ARG A 34 -5.73 24.28 -8.50
N LYS A 35 -5.82 24.43 -7.18
CA LYS A 35 -6.00 25.74 -6.54
C LYS A 35 -4.86 26.73 -6.86
N LEU A 36 -3.62 26.24 -6.99
CA LEU A 36 -2.49 27.07 -7.39
C LEU A 36 -2.65 27.56 -8.84
N SER A 37 -3.03 26.67 -9.76
CA SER A 37 -3.32 27.03 -11.16
C SER A 37 -4.46 28.06 -11.24
N ASP A 38 -5.54 27.84 -10.49
CA ASP A 38 -6.69 28.76 -10.46
C ASP A 38 -6.29 30.16 -9.98
N LEU A 39 -5.33 30.27 -9.04
CA LEU A 39 -4.82 31.57 -8.58
C LEU A 39 -3.99 32.27 -9.66
N GLU A 40 -3.23 31.53 -10.45
CA GLU A 40 -2.46 32.09 -11.58
C GLU A 40 -3.40 32.63 -12.66
N ASP A 41 -4.45 31.89 -12.99
CA ASP A 41 -5.50 32.33 -13.92
C ASP A 41 -6.27 33.56 -13.39
N ASN A 42 -6.56 33.60 -12.09
CA ASN A 42 -7.18 34.76 -11.45
C ASN A 42 -6.29 36.00 -11.56
N VAL A 43 -4.98 35.87 -11.36
CA VAL A 43 -4.03 36.97 -11.52
C VAL A 43 -4.00 37.47 -12.96
N ALA A 44 -4.00 36.58 -13.94
CA ALA A 44 -4.02 36.96 -15.35
C ALA A 44 -5.29 37.77 -15.71
N ARG A 45 -6.46 37.28 -15.27
CA ARG A 45 -7.74 37.99 -15.48
C ARG A 45 -7.77 39.34 -14.78
N GLU A 46 -7.31 39.40 -13.53
CA GLU A 46 -7.32 40.65 -12.76
C GLU A 46 -6.36 41.67 -13.33
N ARG A 47 -5.20 41.23 -13.84
CA ARG A 47 -4.25 42.11 -14.54
C ARG A 47 -4.87 42.77 -15.76
N GLN A 48 -5.62 42.01 -16.55
CA GLN A 48 -6.30 42.54 -17.73
C GLN A 48 -7.32 43.62 -17.32
N ARG A 49 -8.17 43.33 -16.33
CA ARG A 49 -9.17 44.28 -15.82
C ARG A 49 -8.55 45.52 -15.17
N ALA A 50 -7.48 45.33 -14.41
CA ALA A 50 -6.78 46.43 -13.77
C ALA A 50 -6.23 47.44 -14.79
N ASN A 51 -5.86 46.99 -15.99
CA ASN A 51 -5.37 47.88 -17.04
C ASN A 51 -6.46 48.77 -17.65
N ASP A 52 -7.75 48.47 -17.43
CA ASP A 52 -8.88 49.22 -18.01
C ASP A 52 -9.20 50.52 -17.24
N SER A 53 -8.64 50.72 -16.03
CA SER A 53 -8.87 51.94 -15.23
C SER A 53 -7.66 52.32 -14.37
N ASP A 54 -7.45 53.62 -14.14
CA ASP A 54 -6.36 54.10 -13.27
C ASP A 54 -6.51 53.63 -11.81
N ILE A 55 -7.76 53.57 -11.32
CA ILE A 55 -8.06 53.00 -9.99
C ILE A 55 -7.67 51.52 -9.93
N GLY A 56 -7.97 50.75 -10.98
CA GLY A 56 -7.59 49.35 -11.10
C GLY A 56 -6.06 49.17 -11.05
N ARG A 57 -5.32 49.97 -11.80
CA ARG A 57 -3.84 49.96 -11.80
C ARG A 57 -3.27 50.26 -10.42
N LEU A 58 -3.87 51.18 -9.67
CA LEU A 58 -3.46 51.53 -8.31
C LEU A 58 -3.76 50.41 -7.29
N ALA A 59 -4.87 49.70 -7.45
CA ALA A 59 -5.29 48.63 -6.53
C ALA A 59 -4.58 47.29 -6.79
N PHE A 60 -4.16 47.04 -8.03
CA PHE A 60 -3.60 45.76 -8.47
C PHE A 60 -2.37 45.26 -7.67
N PRO A 61 -1.40 46.10 -7.25
CA PRO A 61 -0.28 45.63 -6.44
C PRO A 61 -0.70 45.03 -5.08
N SER A 62 -1.73 45.60 -4.43
CA SER A 62 -2.27 45.07 -3.17
C SER A 62 -2.93 43.71 -3.39
N PHE A 63 -3.69 43.59 -4.48
CA PHE A 63 -4.27 42.32 -4.90
C PHE A 63 -3.19 41.25 -5.16
N LEU A 64 -2.13 41.58 -5.90
CA LEU A 64 -1.02 40.66 -6.17
C LEU A 64 -0.38 40.16 -4.88
N LYS A 65 -0.09 41.06 -3.92
CA LYS A 65 0.49 40.70 -2.63
C LYS A 65 -0.39 39.71 -1.86
N SER A 66 -1.71 39.89 -1.90
CA SER A 66 -2.67 38.95 -1.31
C SER A 66 -2.60 37.57 -1.97
N ILE A 67 -2.54 37.52 -3.31
CA ILE A 67 -2.43 36.25 -4.03
C ILE A 67 -1.08 35.56 -3.77
N GLU A 68 0.03 36.30 -3.73
CA GLU A 68 1.35 35.77 -3.41
C GLU A 68 1.35 35.11 -2.03
N SER A 69 0.81 35.79 -1.01
CA SER A 69 0.69 35.21 0.33
C SER A 69 -0.14 33.91 0.32
N ARG A 70 -1.23 33.89 -0.45
CA ARG A 70 -2.05 32.66 -0.58
C ARG A 70 -1.30 31.54 -1.30
N ARG A 71 -0.53 31.85 -2.35
CA ARG A 71 0.30 30.86 -3.08
C ARG A 71 1.40 30.30 -2.19
N GLU A 72 2.04 31.14 -1.38
CA GLU A 72 3.06 30.71 -0.43
C GLU A 72 2.47 29.71 0.59
N ASN A 73 1.31 30.04 1.17
CA ASN A 73 0.60 29.13 2.08
C ASN A 73 0.26 27.80 1.42
N LEU A 74 -0.29 27.81 0.20
CA LEU A 74 -0.62 26.57 -0.53
C LEU A 74 0.63 25.74 -0.84
N ARG A 75 1.75 26.37 -1.22
CA ARG A 75 3.03 25.68 -1.47
C ARG A 75 3.62 25.09 -0.19
N ALA A 76 3.51 25.79 0.93
CA ALA A 76 3.92 25.25 2.23
C ALA A 76 3.09 24.01 2.60
N THR A 77 1.76 24.08 2.45
CA THR A 77 0.88 22.91 2.67
C THR A 77 1.19 21.76 1.71
N LEU A 78 1.47 22.05 0.44
CA LEU A 78 1.84 21.04 -0.56
C LEU A 78 3.11 20.30 -0.13
N LYS A 79 4.13 21.03 0.34
CA LYS A 79 5.38 20.45 0.80
C LYS A 79 5.19 19.53 2.01
N GLU A 80 4.32 19.91 2.95
CA GLU A 80 4.00 19.03 4.09
C GLU A 80 3.24 17.77 3.64
N ILE A 81 2.29 17.87 2.70
CA ILE A 81 1.62 16.70 2.13
C ILE A 81 2.60 15.78 1.40
N GLU A 82 3.56 16.34 0.65
CA GLU A 82 4.58 15.54 -0.03
C GLU A 82 5.48 14.79 0.97
N ARG A 83 5.83 15.44 2.08
CA ARG A 83 6.57 14.81 3.17
C ARG A 83 5.75 13.70 3.83
N GLU A 84 4.49 13.94 4.17
CA GLU A 84 3.60 12.93 4.75
C GLU A 84 3.40 11.75 3.79
N ARG A 85 3.30 12.03 2.49
CA ARG A 85 3.18 11.01 1.45
C ARG A 85 4.43 10.15 1.35
N ALA A 86 5.62 10.75 1.39
CA ALA A 86 6.88 10.00 1.40
C ALA A 86 6.95 9.07 2.62
N GLN A 87 6.60 9.57 3.81
CA GLN A 87 6.53 8.75 5.03
C GLN A 87 5.51 7.61 4.90
N CYS A 88 4.32 7.90 4.36
CA CYS A 88 3.28 6.89 4.15
C CYS A 88 3.72 5.82 3.13
N GLN A 89 4.49 6.20 2.10
CA GLN A 89 5.08 5.29 1.14
C GLN A 89 6.11 4.36 1.79
N ASP A 90 6.96 4.88 2.68
CA ASP A 90 7.93 4.08 3.43
C ASP A 90 7.22 3.09 4.37
N GLU A 91 6.19 3.56 5.09
CA GLU A 91 5.33 2.70 5.92
C GLU A 91 4.65 1.60 5.10
N LEU A 92 4.16 1.93 3.89
CA LEU A 92 3.53 0.96 3.00
C LEU A 92 4.54 -0.09 2.53
N ASN A 93 5.75 0.32 2.17
CA ASN A 93 6.82 -0.58 1.77
C ASN A 93 7.17 -1.56 2.91
N GLY A 94 7.31 -1.06 4.14
CA GLY A 94 7.53 -1.89 5.31
C GLY A 94 6.38 -2.87 5.57
N ALA A 95 5.14 -2.41 5.49
CA ALA A 95 3.96 -3.26 5.68
C ALA A 95 3.86 -4.38 4.63
N PHE A 96 4.26 -4.11 3.38
CA PHE A 96 4.35 -5.12 2.33
C PHE A 96 5.43 -6.16 2.60
N GLN A 97 6.62 -5.73 3.04
CA GLN A 97 7.71 -6.65 3.38
C GLN A 97 7.31 -7.58 4.53
N ASP A 98 6.67 -7.03 5.57
CA ASP A 98 6.11 -7.80 6.68
C ASP A 98 5.09 -8.85 6.22
N LEU A 99 4.13 -8.43 5.40
CA LEU A 99 3.11 -9.32 4.87
C LEU A 99 3.75 -10.44 4.06
N LYS A 100 4.69 -10.10 3.16
CA LYS A 100 5.33 -11.08 2.29
C LYS A 100 6.17 -12.09 3.07
N SER A 101 6.87 -11.63 4.10
CA SER A 101 7.66 -12.48 4.99
C SER A 101 6.77 -13.50 5.71
N LEU A 102 5.60 -13.06 6.20
CA LEU A 102 4.63 -13.93 6.84
C LEU A 102 4.03 -14.95 5.87
N GLU A 103 3.67 -14.52 4.66
CA GLU A 103 3.16 -15.41 3.61
C GLU A 103 4.17 -16.50 3.26
N LEU A 104 5.45 -16.14 3.08
CA LEU A 104 6.51 -17.11 2.81
C LEU A 104 6.68 -18.12 3.96
N ALA A 105 6.65 -17.65 5.21
CA ALA A 105 6.76 -18.52 6.38
C ALA A 105 5.59 -19.53 6.47
N VAL A 106 4.38 -19.08 6.15
CA VAL A 106 3.17 -19.93 6.10
C VAL A 106 3.32 -20.98 5.00
N ASP A 107 3.71 -20.58 3.80
CA ASP A 107 3.89 -21.51 2.68
C ASP A 107 4.94 -22.58 3.00
N GLN A 108 6.06 -22.20 3.62
CA GLN A 108 7.08 -23.15 4.06
C GLN A 108 6.57 -24.09 5.16
N GLN A 109 5.75 -23.61 6.08
CA GLN A 109 5.13 -24.46 7.10
C GLN A 109 4.16 -25.46 6.46
N MET A 110 3.34 -25.03 5.50
CA MET A 110 2.40 -25.91 4.80
C MET A 110 3.12 -26.98 3.97
N LYS A 111 4.19 -26.61 3.25
CA LYS A 111 5.03 -27.56 2.51
C LYS A 111 5.62 -28.63 3.43
N ARG A 112 6.24 -28.22 4.55
CA ARG A 112 6.79 -29.16 5.54
C ARG A 112 5.72 -30.08 6.12
N ALA A 113 4.52 -29.57 6.41
CA ALA A 113 3.42 -30.40 6.90
C ALA A 113 2.96 -31.43 5.86
N ALA A 114 2.86 -31.03 4.58
CA ALA A 114 2.51 -31.94 3.49
C ALA A 114 3.59 -33.01 3.24
N GLU A 115 4.87 -32.66 3.31
CA GLU A 115 5.99 -33.60 3.22
C GLU A 115 5.98 -34.63 4.35
N ILE A 116 5.67 -34.20 5.57
CA ILE A 116 5.54 -35.12 6.72
C ILE A 116 4.36 -36.08 6.51
N GLU A 117 3.21 -35.59 6.05
CA GLU A 117 2.03 -36.43 5.81
C GLU A 117 2.23 -37.42 4.66
N THR A 118 2.84 -36.98 3.56
CA THR A 118 3.21 -37.87 2.44
C THR A 118 4.21 -38.93 2.87
N ARG A 119 5.24 -38.57 3.65
CA ARG A 119 6.19 -39.54 4.21
C ARG A 119 5.51 -40.54 5.13
N ARG A 120 4.61 -40.09 6.02
CA ARG A 120 3.82 -40.97 6.89
C ARG A 120 2.92 -41.91 6.09
N ALA A 121 2.28 -41.42 5.04
CA ALA A 121 1.46 -42.25 4.16
C ALA A 121 2.30 -43.30 3.43
N GLN A 122 3.49 -42.93 2.94
CA GLN A 122 4.42 -43.85 2.30
C GLN A 122 4.86 -44.97 3.27
N SER A 123 5.30 -44.63 4.48
CA SER A 123 5.70 -45.64 5.48
C SER A 123 4.58 -46.63 5.81
N ARG A 124 3.32 -46.15 5.91
CA ARG A 124 2.16 -47.05 6.10
C ARG A 124 1.94 -47.99 4.92
N MET A 125 2.11 -47.50 3.69
CA MET A 125 1.98 -48.34 2.50
C MET A 125 3.07 -49.41 2.42
N ASP A 126 4.31 -49.04 2.78
CA ASP A 126 5.45 -49.96 2.82
C ASP A 126 5.22 -51.06 3.85
N GLU A 127 4.73 -50.73 5.06
CA GLU A 127 4.36 -51.70 6.10
C GLU A 127 3.30 -52.70 5.60
N ILE A 128 2.23 -52.22 4.95
CA ILE A 128 1.17 -53.07 4.39
C ILE A 128 1.72 -54.00 3.31
N ALA A 129 2.61 -53.50 2.44
CA ALA A 129 3.24 -54.29 1.40
C ALA A 129 4.10 -55.42 1.98
N ILE A 130 4.88 -55.14 3.02
CA ILE A 130 5.70 -56.14 3.74
C ILE A 130 4.80 -57.21 4.37
N VAL A 131 3.76 -56.82 5.12
CA VAL A 131 2.84 -57.78 5.77
C VAL A 131 2.15 -58.66 4.73
N ARG A 132 1.70 -58.09 3.61
CA ARG A 132 1.09 -58.86 2.52
C ARG A 132 2.08 -59.83 1.87
N HIS A 133 3.31 -59.40 1.65
CA HIS A 133 4.37 -60.25 1.11
C HIS A 133 4.67 -61.44 2.03
N LEU A 134 4.86 -61.21 3.33
CA LEU A 134 5.11 -62.26 4.32
C LEU A 134 3.96 -63.29 4.38
N ARG A 135 2.70 -62.82 4.39
CA ARG A 135 1.52 -63.70 4.35
C ARG A 135 1.48 -64.59 3.10
N LYS A 136 1.79 -64.03 1.93
CA LYS A 136 1.79 -64.78 0.67
C LYS A 136 2.85 -65.89 0.65
N HIS A 137 4.02 -65.65 1.24
CA HIS A 137 5.08 -66.67 1.34
C HIS A 137 4.75 -67.76 2.36
N ALA A 138 4.15 -67.42 3.49
CA ALA A 138 3.71 -68.41 4.47
C ALA A 138 2.68 -69.41 3.88
N VAL A 139 1.81 -68.96 2.98
CA VAL A 139 0.79 -69.82 2.34
C VAL A 139 1.36 -70.69 1.21
N ARG A 140 2.52 -70.34 0.63
CA ARG A 140 3.17 -71.12 -0.44
C ARG A 140 4.15 -72.19 0.06
N GLY A 141 4.54 -72.12 1.33
CA GLY A 141 5.45 -73.08 1.98
C GLY A 141 4.75 -74.19 2.78
N ALA A 142 3.41 -74.20 2.79
CA ALA A 142 2.57 -75.26 3.34
C ALA A 142 1.93 -76.06 2.19
#